data_AF-A0AAW3Q2F7-F1
#
_entry.id   AF-A0AAW3Q2F7-F1
#
_cell.length_a   1.000
_cell.length_b   1.000
_cell.length_c   1.000
_cell.angle_alpha   90.00
_cell.angle_beta   90.00
_cell.angle_gamma   90.00
#
_symmetry.space_group_name_H-M   'P 1'
#
loop_
_entity.id
_entity.type
_entity.pdbx_description
1 polymer ?
#
loop_
_entity_poly.entity_id
_entity_poly.type
_entity_poly.pdbx_seq_one_letter_code
_entity_poly.pdbx_strand_id
1 'polypeptide(L)'
;MAQLNFGAVDRCSVRLNTATLLGLKAAYEEFAKTGQDLRNFEIYIEDESAARVDPKPEDAVIGVTFTAKMPTGVRGLGNASPLGTSMKYVVSPETGEILRVYLIK
;
A
#
# COMPACT_ATOMS: atom_id res chain seq x y z
N MET A 1 -15.79 -2.74 14.30
CA MET A 1 -15.34 -1.50 13.64
C MET A 1 -14.03 -1.00 14.25
N ALA A 2 -12.94 -1.05 13.47
CA ALA A 2 -11.67 -0.42 13.80
C ALA A 2 -11.53 0.88 13.01
N GLN A 3 -11.19 1.98 13.69
CA GLN A 3 -10.91 3.28 13.08
C GLN A 3 -9.40 3.38 12.86
N LEU A 4 -8.99 3.76 11.65
CA LEU A 4 -7.61 3.81 11.17
C LEU A 4 -7.38 5.14 10.44
N ASN A 5 -6.12 5.51 10.21
CA ASN A 5 -5.74 6.73 9.49
C ASN A 5 -6.25 6.75 8.04
N PHE A 6 -6.49 5.58 7.44
CA PHE A 6 -7.07 5.49 6.10
C PHE A 6 -8.60 5.38 6.08
N GLY A 7 -9.26 5.35 7.25
CA GLY A 7 -10.70 5.29 7.37
C GLY A 7 -11.19 4.31 8.43
N ALA A 8 -12.13 3.42 8.07
CA ALA A 8 -12.67 2.45 9.00
C ALA A 8 -12.87 1.09 8.34
N VAL A 9 -12.55 0.03 9.08
CA VAL A 9 -12.77 -1.35 8.66
C VAL A 9 -13.78 -1.99 9.60
N ASP A 10 -14.76 -2.65 9.00
CA ASP A 10 -15.72 -3.51 9.69
C ASP A 10 -15.77 -4.90 9.03
N ARG A 11 -16.48 -5.85 9.63
CA ARG A 11 -16.43 -7.28 9.25
C ARG A 11 -16.66 -7.53 7.75
N CYS A 12 -17.51 -6.74 7.12
CA CYS A 12 -17.93 -6.92 5.72
C CYS A 12 -17.82 -5.64 4.88
N SER A 13 -17.21 -4.58 5.40
CA SER A 13 -17.14 -3.30 4.69
C SER A 13 -15.91 -2.50 5.07
N VAL A 14 -15.42 -1.74 4.10
CA VAL A 14 -14.36 -0.75 4.31
C VAL A 14 -14.91 0.62 3.92
N ARG A 15 -14.70 1.61 4.78
CA ARG A 15 -14.94 3.02 4.49
C ARG A 15 -13.59 3.71 4.38
N LEU A 16 -13.27 4.22 3.19
CA LEU A 16 -12.07 5.01 2.97
C LEU A 16 -12.36 6.49 3.21
N ASN A 17 -11.43 7.23 3.80
CA ASN A 17 -11.51 8.69 3.80
C ASN A 17 -11.10 9.25 2.42
N THR A 18 -11.44 10.52 2.17
CA THR A 18 -11.15 11.17 0.88
C THR A 18 -9.65 11.21 0.58
N ALA A 19 -8.82 11.49 1.58
CA ALA A 19 -7.36 11.52 1.42
C ALA A 19 -6.80 10.16 0.98
N THR A 20 -7.31 9.06 1.51
CA THR A 20 -6.94 7.70 1.11
C THR A 20 -7.29 7.45 -0.35
N LEU A 21 -8.50 7.83 -0.78
CA LEU A 21 -8.91 7.68 -2.18
C LEU A 21 -7.98 8.47 -3.13
N LEU A 22 -7.65 9.71 -2.76
CA LEU A 22 -6.73 10.55 -3.53
C LEU A 22 -5.33 9.94 -3.57
N GLY A 23 -4.84 9.43 -2.44
CA GLY A 23 -3.57 8.75 -2.33
C GLY A 23 -3.49 7.45 -3.13
N LEU A 24 -4.56 6.66 -3.16
CA LEU A 24 -4.65 5.46 -4.01
C LEU A 24 -4.56 5.81 -5.49
N LYS A 25 -5.27 6.86 -5.92
CA LYS A 25 -5.18 7.36 -7.29
C LYS A 25 -3.76 7.80 -7.62
N ALA A 26 -3.15 8.62 -6.77
CA ALA A 26 -1.78 9.12 -6.96
C ALA A 26 -0.76 7.96 -7.01
N ALA A 27 -0.87 7.00 -6.08
CA ALA A 27 0.02 5.84 -6.02
C ALA A 27 -0.12 4.97 -7.27
N TYR A 28 -1.34 4.76 -7.77
CA TYR A 28 -1.58 4.07 -9.03
C TYR A 28 -0.96 4.82 -10.22
N GLU A 29 -1.17 6.14 -10.32
CA GLU A 29 -0.62 6.96 -11.41
C GLU A 29 0.92 6.94 -11.41
N GLU A 30 1.54 6.97 -10.22
CA GLU A 30 2.98 6.87 -10.07
C GLU A 30 3.49 5.46 -10.42
N PHE A 31 2.81 4.41 -9.95
CA PHE A 31 3.14 3.02 -10.26
C PHE A 31 3.03 2.73 -11.77
N ALA A 32 2.00 3.26 -12.43
CA ALA A 32 1.77 3.06 -13.86
C ALA A 32 2.95 3.56 -14.72
N LYS A 33 3.69 4.58 -14.27
CA LYS A 33 4.90 5.09 -14.96
C LYS A 33 6.01 4.04 -15.05
N THR A 34 6.01 3.02 -14.19
CA THR A 34 7.00 1.93 -14.23
C THR A 34 6.80 0.97 -15.40
N GLY A 35 5.61 0.99 -16.03
CA GLY A 35 5.26 0.06 -17.12
C GLY A 35 5.02 -1.38 -16.68
N GLN A 36 5.01 -1.67 -15.37
CA GLN A 36 4.76 -3.01 -14.84
C GLN A 36 3.28 -3.38 -14.97
N ASP A 37 2.99 -4.65 -15.23
CA ASP A 37 1.62 -5.15 -15.33
C ASP A 37 0.98 -5.28 -13.95
N LEU A 38 0.03 -4.39 -13.63
CA LEU A 38 -0.66 -4.34 -12.35
C LEU A 38 -1.31 -5.69 -11.95
N ARG A 39 -1.70 -6.54 -12.91
CA ARG A 39 -2.32 -7.84 -12.63
C ARG A 39 -1.38 -8.78 -11.86
N ASN A 40 -0.08 -8.55 -11.97
CA ASN A 40 0.95 -9.28 -11.24
C ASN A 40 1.10 -8.84 -9.79
N PHE A 41 0.29 -7.92 -9.29
CA PHE A 41 0.44 -7.35 -7.95
C PHE A 41 -0.82 -7.54 -7.11
N GLU A 42 -0.61 -7.58 -5.80
CA GLU A 42 -1.63 -7.36 -4.77
C GLU A 42 -1.43 -5.97 -4.18
N ILE A 43 -2.53 -5.29 -3.84
CA ILE A 43 -2.47 -3.95 -3.29
C ILE A 43 -2.91 -4.01 -1.83
N TYR A 44 -2.03 -3.57 -0.94
CA TYR A 44 -2.29 -3.48 0.50
C TYR A 44 -2.39 -2.02 0.91
N ILE A 45 -3.36 -1.72 1.79
CA ILE A 45 -3.52 -0.42 2.43
C ILE A 45 -3.32 -0.66 3.92
N GLU A 46 -2.39 0.06 4.51
CA GLU A 46 -2.00 -0.11 5.90
C GLU A 46 -1.92 1.23 6.63
N ASP A 47 -2.18 1.17 7.93
CA ASP A 47 -1.93 2.29 8.84
C ASP A 47 -0.55 2.08 9.45
N GLU A 48 0.44 2.80 8.94
CA GLU A 48 1.84 2.64 9.36
C GLU A 48 2.06 3.02 10.83
N SER A 49 1.24 3.93 11.35
CA SER A 49 1.34 4.39 12.73
C SER A 49 0.95 3.30 13.71
N ALA A 50 0.03 2.41 13.32
CA ALA A 50 -0.46 1.32 14.15
C ALA A 50 0.62 0.27 14.47
N ALA A 51 1.72 0.22 13.69
CA ALA A 51 2.85 -0.65 13.95
C ALA A 51 3.86 -0.09 14.98
N ARG A 52 3.66 1.14 15.46
CA ARG A 52 4.59 1.82 16.39
C ARG A 52 4.11 1.73 17.84
N VAL A 53 5.07 1.64 18.76
CA VAL A 53 4.81 1.48 20.20
C VAL A 53 4.32 2.77 20.86
N ASP A 54 4.62 3.94 20.27
CA ASP A 54 4.13 5.26 20.71
C ASP A 54 4.08 6.22 19.50
N PRO A 55 3.05 6.11 18.65
CA PRO A 55 2.96 6.88 17.42
C PRO A 55 2.68 8.35 17.73
N LYS A 56 3.48 9.25 17.15
CA LYS A 56 3.21 10.68 17.19
C LYS A 56 2.25 11.09 16.06
N PRO A 57 1.60 12.26 16.15
CA PRO A 57 0.74 12.74 15.06
C PRO A 57 1.46 12.80 13.71
N GLU A 58 2.74 13.16 13.68
CA GLU A 58 3.55 13.16 12.47
C GLU A 58 3.85 11.76 11.88
N ASP A 59 3.66 10.70 12.68
CA ASP A 59 3.83 9.31 12.25
C ASP A 59 2.53 8.74 11.63
N ALA A 60 1.42 9.49 11.70
CA ALA A 60 0.15 9.11 11.08
C ALA A 60 0.28 9.20 9.55
N VAL A 61 0.55 8.06 8.91
CA VAL A 61 0.64 7.95 7.46
C VAL A 61 -0.03 6.68 6.96
N ILE A 62 -0.50 6.75 5.73
CA ILE A 62 -1.14 5.63 5.04
C ILE A 62 -0.10 4.97 4.15
N GLY A 63 0.14 3.67 4.34
CA GLY A 63 0.94 2.87 3.43
C GLY A 63 0.07 2.31 2.31
N VAL A 64 0.48 2.51 1.06
CA VAL A 64 -0.09 1.81 -0.10
C VAL A 64 1.00 0.98 -0.74
N THR A 65 0.88 -0.33 -0.66
CA THR A 65 1.92 -1.27 -1.10
C THR A 65 1.43 -2.11 -2.27
N PHE A 66 2.16 -2.07 -3.39
CA PHE A 66 2.02 -2.94 -4.55
C PHE A 66 3.00 -4.09 -4.39
N THR A 67 2.51 -5.24 -3.93
CA THR A 67 3.33 -6.44 -3.70
C THR A 67 3.29 -7.34 -4.92
N ALA A 68 4.44 -7.62 -5.53
CA ALA A 68 4.54 -8.52 -6.66
C ALA A 68 4.17 -9.95 -6.24
N LYS A 69 3.26 -10.57 -6.99
CA LYS A 69 2.87 -11.97 -6.83
C LYS A 69 4.03 -12.86 -7.24
N MET A 70 4.10 -14.02 -6.61
CA MET A 70 4.90 -15.12 -7.10
C MET A 70 4.18 -15.79 -8.27
N PRO A 71 4.89 -16.28 -9.29
CA PRO A 71 4.26 -17.07 -10.34
C PRO A 71 3.52 -18.28 -9.73
N THR A 72 2.37 -18.62 -10.29
CA THR A 72 1.57 -19.75 -9.82
C THR A 72 2.34 -21.06 -10.04
N GLY A 73 2.38 -21.94 -9.03
CA GLY A 73 3.04 -23.26 -9.16
C GLY A 73 4.55 -23.30 -8.86
N VAL A 74 5.20 -22.16 -8.56
CA VAL A 74 6.63 -22.11 -8.19
C VAL A 74 6.88 -21.77 -6.71
N ARG A 75 5.82 -21.63 -5.91
CA ARG A 75 5.93 -21.32 -4.48
C ARG A 75 6.62 -22.48 -3.76
N GLY A 76 7.80 -22.23 -3.18
CA GLY A 76 8.62 -23.25 -2.51
C GLY A 76 9.80 -23.78 -3.33
N LEU A 77 9.93 -23.38 -4.60
CA LEU A 77 11.15 -23.58 -5.37
C LEU A 77 12.07 -22.39 -5.08
N GLY A 78 13.23 -22.64 -4.45
CA GLY A 78 14.13 -21.61 -3.91
C GLY A 78 14.64 -20.54 -4.89
N ASN A 79 14.33 -20.65 -6.19
CA ASN A 79 14.73 -19.72 -7.25
C ASN A 79 13.55 -19.01 -7.93
N ALA A 80 12.34 -19.08 -7.38
CA ALA A 80 11.22 -18.35 -7.93
C ALA A 80 11.42 -16.83 -7.72
N SER A 81 11.57 -16.08 -8.80
CA SER A 81 11.59 -14.62 -8.76
C SER A 81 10.15 -14.07 -8.80
N PRO A 82 9.85 -12.98 -8.08
CA PRO A 82 8.57 -12.29 -8.18
C PRO A 82 8.26 -11.82 -9.62
N LEU A 83 6.98 -11.67 -9.95
CA LEU A 83 6.51 -11.24 -11.28
C LEU A 83 6.70 -9.73 -11.56
N GLY A 84 7.46 -9.04 -10.71
CA GLY A 84 7.76 -7.62 -10.81
C GLY A 84 8.49 -7.11 -9.57
N THR A 85 8.74 -5.80 -9.53
CA THR A 85 9.37 -5.09 -8.41
C THR A 85 8.28 -4.50 -7.52
N SER A 86 8.22 -4.95 -6.26
CA SER A 86 7.26 -4.42 -5.28
C SER A 86 7.58 -2.98 -4.92
N MET A 87 6.54 -2.17 -4.69
CA MET A 87 6.69 -0.75 -4.37
C MET A 87 5.75 -0.34 -3.23
N LYS A 88 6.18 0.58 -2.39
CA LYS A 88 5.36 1.19 -1.33
C LYS A 88 5.36 2.69 -1.43
N TYR A 89 4.17 3.26 -1.31
CA TYR A 89 3.91 4.68 -1.33
C TYR A 89 3.41 5.08 0.05
N VAL A 90 4.07 6.05 0.67
CA VAL A 90 3.63 6.64 1.94
C VAL A 90 2.83 7.87 1.63
N VAL A 91 1.61 7.92 2.15
CA VAL A 91 0.59 8.91 1.79
C VAL A 91 0.16 9.68 3.03
N SER A 92 -0.01 11.00 2.87
CA SER A 92 -0.58 11.88 3.90
C SER A 92 -2.06 11.52 4.15
N PRO A 93 -2.47 11.27 5.41
CA PRO A 93 -3.87 11.02 5.73
C PRO A 93 -4.74 12.28 5.67
N GLU A 94 -4.12 13.45 5.60
CA GLU A 94 -4.82 14.75 5.51
C GLU A 94 -5.09 15.14 4.05
N THR A 95 -4.08 15.03 3.19
CA THR A 95 -4.13 15.57 1.82
C THR A 95 -4.23 14.47 0.75
N GLY A 96 -3.81 13.25 1.06
CA GLY A 96 -3.67 12.17 0.07
C GLY A 96 -2.42 12.32 -0.83
N GLU A 97 -1.52 13.25 -0.52
CA GLU A 97 -0.28 13.41 -1.27
C GLU A 97 0.72 12.27 -0.96
N ILE A 98 1.48 11.87 -1.96
CA ILE A 98 2.60 10.94 -1.78
C ILE A 98 3.74 11.69 -1.10
N LEU A 99 4.07 11.28 0.11
CA LEU A 99 5.17 11.81 0.90
C LEU A 99 6.48 11.12 0.56
N ARG A 100 6.46 9.80 0.33
CA ARG A 100 7.66 8.98 0.06
C ARG A 100 7.33 7.77 -0.82
N VAL A 101 8.34 7.29 -1.54
CA VAL A 101 8.27 6.07 -2.36
C VAL A 101 9.43 5.15 -2.00
N TYR A 102 9.14 3.86 -1.84
CA TYR A 102 10.10 2.83 -1.51
C TYR A 102 10.02 1.67 -2.50
N LEU A 103 11.17 1.17 -2.93
CA LEU A 103 11.28 -0.14 -3.57
C LEU A 103 11.33 -1.20 -2.49
N ILE A 104 10.49 -2.22 -2.59
CA ILE A 104 10.48 -3.36 -1.67
C ILE A 104 11.09 -4.55 -2.42
N LYS A 105 12.16 -5.11 -1.85
CA LYS A 105 12.80 -6.33 -2.35
C LYS A 105 12.16 -7.56 -1.75
#